data_AF-A0A524P887-F1
#
_entry.id   AF-A0A524P887-F1
#
_cell.length_a   1.000
_cell.length_b   1.000
_cell.length_c   1.000
_cell.angle_alpha   90.00
_cell.angle_beta   90.00
_cell.angle_gamma   90.00
#
_symmetry.space_group_name_H-M   'P 1'
#
loop_
_entity.id
_entity.type
_entity.pdbx_description
1 polymer ?
#
loop_
_entity_poly.entity_id
_entity_poly.type
_entity_poly.pdbx_seq_one_letter_code
_entity_poly.pdbx_strand_id
1 'polypeptide(L)'
;MTVSRTIRVVQVLLTLTALEFFGPAIRDTGHSHLLNGEWVGHARVHLMWLLGFMVCSGVANLYFIWRKKSPKLPDLYLSFIWQGCNLVGFWIAIIFVKTYGGAIVDLRYHVRIFGIDENVLGS
;
A
#
# COMPACT_ATOMS: atom_id res chain seq x y z
N MET A 1 -7.73 -13.47 30.42
CA MET A 1 -8.19 -12.10 30.17
C MET A 1 -8.95 -12.06 28.86
N THR A 2 -10.20 -11.62 28.87
CA THR A 2 -11.02 -11.45 27.66
C THR A 2 -10.61 -10.16 26.93
N VAL A 3 -10.49 -10.21 25.60
CA VAL A 3 -10.19 -9.03 24.80
C VAL A 3 -11.43 -8.15 24.73
N SER A 4 -11.29 -6.86 25.00
CA SER A 4 -12.37 -5.87 24.86
C SER A 4 -12.96 -5.87 23.44
N ARG A 5 -14.28 -5.71 23.32
CA ARG A 5 -14.97 -5.55 22.03
C ARG A 5 -14.36 -4.43 21.19
N THR A 6 -14.01 -3.30 21.81
CA THR A 6 -13.39 -2.15 21.14
C THR A 6 -12.05 -2.53 20.51
N ILE A 7 -11.21 -3.28 21.24
CA ILE A 7 -9.91 -3.73 20.72
C ILE A 7 -10.10 -4.66 19.53
N ARG A 8 -11.09 -5.56 19.57
CA ARG A 8 -11.42 -6.41 18.42
C ARG A 8 -11.85 -5.61 17.20
N VAL A 9 -12.70 -4.59 17.38
CA VAL A 9 -13.10 -3.70 16.28
C VAL A 9 -11.88 -3.00 15.68
N VAL A 10 -10.97 -2.47 16.51
CA VAL A 10 -9.72 -1.86 16.04
C VAL A 10 -8.86 -2.85 15.24
N GLN A 11 -8.69 -4.08 15.71
CA GLN A 11 -7.94 -5.11 14.97
C GLN A 11 -8.56 -5.37 13.58
N VAL A 12 -9.88 -5.47 13.51
CA VAL A 12 -10.58 -5.70 12.23
C VAL A 12 -10.37 -4.51 11.30
N LEU A 13 -10.57 -3.28 11.77
CA LEU A 13 -10.37 -2.08 10.96
C LEU A 13 -8.94 -1.97 10.44
N LEU A 14 -7.94 -2.16 11.33
CA LEU A 14 -6.52 -2.16 10.94
C LEU A 14 -6.14 -3.30 10.00
N THR A 15 -6.88 -4.42 10.04
CA THR A 15 -6.67 -5.53 9.10
C THR A 15 -7.18 -5.15 7.72
N LEU A 16 -8.37 -4.55 7.63
CA LEU A 16 -8.95 -4.13 6.37
C LEU A 16 -8.06 -3.10 5.67
N THR A 17 -7.56 -2.11 6.40
CA THR A 17 -6.65 -1.09 5.85
C THR A 17 -5.27 -1.68 5.53
N ALA A 18 -4.76 -2.64 6.30
CA ALA A 18 -3.50 -3.34 5.96
C ALA A 18 -3.56 -4.11 4.63
N LEU A 19 -4.75 -4.39 4.08
CA LEU A 19 -4.87 -5.06 2.79
C LEU A 19 -4.41 -4.17 1.61
N GLU A 20 -4.39 -2.84 1.77
CA GLU A 20 -3.92 -1.91 0.73
C GLU A 20 -2.47 -2.22 0.29
N PHE A 21 -1.64 -2.69 1.23
CA PHE A 21 -0.23 -3.04 0.99
C PHE A 21 -0.02 -4.14 -0.06
N PHE A 22 -1.04 -4.94 -0.35
CA PHE A 22 -0.97 -5.99 -1.37
C PHE A 22 -1.50 -5.54 -2.73
N GLY A 23 -2.22 -4.40 -2.78
CA GLY A 23 -2.80 -3.86 -4.01
C GLY A 23 -1.76 -3.62 -5.11
N PRO A 24 -0.68 -2.86 -4.85
CA PRO A 24 0.34 -2.59 -5.86
C PRO A 24 1.04 -3.84 -6.39
N ALA A 25 1.26 -4.87 -5.56
CA ALA A 25 1.86 -6.11 -6.04
C ALA A 25 0.96 -6.84 -7.06
N ILE A 26 -0.36 -6.73 -6.92
CA ILE A 26 -1.33 -7.30 -7.85
C ILE A 26 -1.44 -6.47 -9.13
N ARG A 27 -1.39 -5.13 -9.02
CA ARG A 27 -1.63 -4.23 -10.16
C ARG A 27 -0.38 -3.92 -10.98
N ASP A 28 0.78 -3.82 -10.34
CA ASP A 28 1.97 -3.21 -10.94
C ASP A 28 2.99 -4.26 -11.41
N THR A 29 2.64 -5.55 -11.38
CA THR A 29 3.48 -6.63 -11.92
C THR A 29 3.34 -6.83 -13.43
N GLY A 30 2.38 -6.17 -14.09
CA GLY A 30 2.08 -6.34 -15.51
C GLY A 30 2.97 -5.53 -16.47
N HIS A 31 2.60 -5.59 -17.76
CA HIS A 31 3.32 -4.91 -18.86
C HIS A 31 3.20 -3.37 -18.88
N SER A 32 2.23 -2.82 -18.13
CA SER A 32 2.18 -1.36 -17.91
C SER A 32 3.26 -0.89 -16.93
N HIS A 33 3.79 -1.77 -16.08
CA HIS A 33 4.67 -1.42 -14.96
C HIS A 33 5.93 -2.29 -14.90
N LEU A 34 6.02 -3.26 -13.98
CA LEU A 34 7.24 -4.04 -13.75
C LEU A 34 7.75 -4.75 -15.00
N LEU A 35 6.86 -5.23 -15.86
CA LEU A 35 7.19 -5.92 -17.10
C LEU A 35 7.12 -5.00 -18.33
N ASN A 36 7.12 -3.67 -18.12
CA ASN A 36 7.19 -2.69 -19.19
C ASN A 36 8.55 -2.77 -19.89
N GLY A 37 8.53 -2.98 -21.20
CA GLY A 37 9.73 -3.10 -22.03
C GLY A 37 10.43 -1.77 -22.31
N GLU A 38 9.71 -0.66 -22.21
CA GLU A 38 10.20 0.69 -22.50
C GLU A 38 10.90 1.34 -21.30
N TRP A 39 10.59 0.88 -20.08
CA TRP A 39 11.22 1.38 -18.87
C TRP A 39 12.68 0.94 -18.79
N VAL A 40 13.55 1.87 -18.42
CA VAL A 40 14.95 1.54 -18.14
C VAL A 40 15.03 0.48 -17.04
N GLY A 41 15.98 -0.44 -17.16
CA GLY A 41 16.13 -1.57 -16.24
C GLY A 41 16.17 -1.16 -14.76
N HIS A 42 16.78 -0.01 -14.46
CA HIS A 42 16.86 0.53 -13.11
C HIS A 42 15.50 0.90 -12.50
N ALA A 43 14.57 1.45 -13.29
CA ALA A 43 13.23 1.79 -12.82
C ALA A 43 12.46 0.54 -12.37
N ARG A 44 12.61 -0.57 -13.10
CA ARG A 44 12.00 -1.87 -12.76
C ARG A 44 12.56 -2.44 -11.46
N VAL A 45 13.85 -2.26 -11.19
CA VAL A 45 14.46 -2.66 -9.90
C VAL A 45 13.85 -1.88 -8.75
N HIS A 46 13.72 -0.55 -8.88
CA HIS A 46 13.07 0.28 -7.87
C HIS A 46 11.61 -0.10 -7.62
N LEU A 47 10.85 -0.39 -8.69
CA LEU A 47 9.47 -0.85 -8.55
C LEU A 47 9.41 -2.21 -7.84
N MET A 48 10.20 -3.20 -8.26
CA MET A 48 10.22 -4.52 -7.60
C MET A 48 10.59 -4.41 -6.11
N TRP A 49 11.54 -3.54 -5.78
CA TRP A 49 11.91 -3.27 -4.40
C TRP A 49 10.74 -2.65 -3.62
N LEU A 50 10.05 -1.66 -4.18
CA LEU A 50 8.86 -1.06 -3.59
C LEU A 50 7.76 -2.12 -3.36
N LEU A 51 7.44 -2.94 -4.36
CA LEU A 51 6.44 -4.01 -4.24
C LEU A 51 6.80 -5.00 -3.14
N GLY A 52 8.06 -5.43 -3.09
CA GLY A 52 8.56 -6.29 -2.03
C GLY A 52 8.45 -5.65 -0.65
N PHE A 53 8.78 -4.35 -0.53
CA PHE A 53 8.64 -3.60 0.71
C PHE A 53 7.18 -3.47 1.16
N MET A 54 6.26 -3.21 0.22
CA MET A 54 4.84 -3.11 0.51
C MET A 54 4.26 -4.44 0.98
N VAL A 55 4.52 -5.54 0.27
CA VAL A 55 4.07 -6.89 0.69
C VAL A 55 4.63 -7.26 2.07
N CYS A 56 5.92 -7.03 2.30
CA CYS A 56 6.53 -7.27 3.62
C CYS A 56 5.88 -6.42 4.71
N SER A 57 5.56 -5.16 4.42
CA SER A 57 4.89 -4.23 5.34
C SER A 57 3.46 -4.67 5.67
N GLY A 58 2.72 -5.18 4.68
CA GLY A 58 1.39 -5.77 4.88
C GLY A 58 1.45 -6.99 5.81
N VAL A 59 2.38 -7.92 5.53
CA VAL A 59 2.60 -9.10 6.40
C VAL A 59 3.02 -8.69 7.81
N ALA A 60 3.91 -7.72 7.95
CA ALA A 60 4.33 -7.19 9.25
C ALA A 60 3.16 -6.58 10.02
N ASN A 61 2.29 -5.81 9.35
CA ASN A 61 1.08 -5.26 9.95
C ASN A 61 0.15 -6.35 10.46
N LEU A 62 -0.17 -7.35 9.63
CA LEU A 62 -1.00 -8.48 10.03
C LEU A 62 -0.40 -9.23 11.23
N TYR A 63 0.92 -9.43 11.22
CA TYR A 63 1.63 -10.01 12.35
C TYR A 63 1.47 -9.18 13.62
N PHE A 64 1.73 -7.87 13.62
CA PHE A 64 1.61 -7.06 14.84
C PHE A 64 0.16 -6.96 15.35
N ILE A 65 -0.82 -6.91 14.44
CA ILE A 65 -2.24 -6.88 14.80
C ILE A 65 -2.65 -8.19 15.48
N TRP A 66 -2.20 -9.35 14.99
CA TRP A 66 -2.75 -10.66 15.40
C TRP A 66 -1.80 -11.58 16.17
N ARG A 67 -0.51 -11.24 16.33
CA ARG A 67 0.52 -12.14 16.92
C ARG A 67 0.22 -12.67 18.32
N LYS A 68 -0.61 -11.98 19.10
CA LYS A 68 -0.92 -12.35 20.49
C LYS A 68 -2.41 -12.59 20.65
N LYS A 69 -2.75 -13.60 21.47
CA LYS A 69 -4.14 -13.87 21.89
C LYS A 69 -4.80 -12.66 22.57
N SER A 70 -4.01 -11.91 23.34
CA SER A 70 -4.39 -10.62 23.93
C SER A 70 -3.58 -9.49 23.27
N PRO A 71 -4.22 -8.64 22.44
CA PRO A 71 -3.52 -7.58 21.72
C PRO A 71 -2.94 -6.56 22.70
N LYS A 72 -1.71 -6.12 22.44
CA LYS A 72 -1.10 -5.02 23.19
C LYS A 72 -1.39 -3.71 22.45
N LEU A 73 -1.87 -2.69 23.16
CA LEU A 73 -2.11 -1.37 22.56
C LEU A 73 -0.91 -0.81 21.76
N PRO A 74 0.36 -0.93 22.24
CA PRO A 74 1.51 -0.49 21.44
C PRO A 74 1.64 -1.18 20.08
N ASP A 75 1.28 -2.47 19.97
CA ASP A 75 1.34 -3.19 18.70
C ASP A 75 0.32 -2.61 17.70
N LEU A 76 -0.88 -2.23 18.18
CA LEU A 76 -1.93 -1.61 17.35
C LEU A 76 -1.61 -0.18 16.96
N TYR A 77 -1.01 0.62 17.85
CA TYR A 77 -0.54 1.96 17.52
C TYR A 77 0.59 1.95 16.50
N LEU A 78 1.52 0.99 16.61
CA LEU A 78 2.58 0.82 15.61
C LEU A 78 1.97 0.53 14.23
N SER A 79 1.01 -0.40 14.14
CA SER A 79 0.31 -0.67 12.90
C SER A 79 -0.43 0.56 12.37
N PHE A 80 -1.17 1.28 13.22
CA PHE A 80 -1.88 2.48 12.82
C PHE A 80 -0.95 3.55 12.23
N ILE A 81 0.17 3.83 12.91
CA ILE A 81 1.15 4.84 12.45
C ILE A 81 1.81 4.37 11.16
N TRP A 82 2.20 3.09 11.04
CA TRP A 82 2.82 2.55 9.83
C TRP A 82 1.90 2.71 8.62
N GLN A 83 0.64 2.27 8.73
CA GLN A 83 -0.36 2.39 7.66
C GLN A 83 -0.61 3.87 7.33
N GLY A 84 -0.72 4.73 8.36
CA GLY A 84 -0.84 6.17 8.18
C GLY A 84 0.35 6.78 7.42
N CYS A 85 1.58 6.38 7.72
CA CYS A 85 2.77 6.82 7.00
C CYS A 85 2.76 6.39 5.53
N ASN A 86 2.30 5.17 5.23
CA ASN A 86 2.14 4.70 3.85
C ASN A 86 1.16 5.59 3.07
N LEU A 87 -0.04 5.80 3.63
CA LEU A 87 -1.07 6.62 3.01
C LEU A 87 -0.62 8.08 2.83
N VAL A 88 -0.01 8.67 3.85
CA VAL A 88 0.54 10.03 3.77
C VAL A 88 1.65 10.12 2.72
N GLY A 89 2.54 9.12 2.65
CA GLY A 89 3.60 9.05 1.65
C GLY A 89 3.06 9.03 0.22
N PHE A 90 2.00 8.25 -0.02
CA PHE A 90 1.30 8.22 -1.31
C PHE A 90 0.71 9.59 -1.68
N TRP A 91 -0.01 10.23 -0.76
CA TRP A 91 -0.59 11.56 -1.02
C TRP A 91 0.47 12.63 -1.23
N ILE A 92 1.60 12.57 -0.51
CA ILE A 92 2.75 13.45 -0.77
C ILE A 92 3.26 13.23 -2.20
N ALA A 93 3.43 11.99 -2.64
CA ALA A 93 3.86 11.71 -4.02
C ALA A 93 2.90 12.32 -5.05
N ILE A 94 1.58 12.16 -4.88
CA ILE A 94 0.58 12.76 -5.77
C ILE A 94 0.63 14.29 -5.76
N ILE A 95 0.63 14.91 -4.57
CA ILE A 95 0.61 16.38 -4.44
C ILE A 95 1.84 16.99 -5.13
N PHE A 96 3.00 16.34 -5.00
CA PHE A 96 4.25 16.82 -5.55
C PHE A 96 4.59 16.20 -6.91
N VAL A 97 3.67 15.45 -7.56
CA VAL A 97 3.96 14.69 -8.79
C VAL A 97 4.63 15.51 -9.89
N LYS A 98 4.23 16.78 -10.03
CA LYS A 98 4.77 17.71 -11.03
C LYS A 98 6.21 18.15 -10.74
N THR A 99 6.65 18.17 -9.49
CA THR A 99 7.98 18.72 -9.12
C THR A 99 9.12 17.79 -9.52
N TYR A 100 8.86 16.48 -9.58
CA TYR A 100 9.83 15.48 -10.02
C TYR A 100 9.52 14.90 -11.41
N GLY A 101 8.62 15.56 -12.17
CA GLY A 101 8.27 15.15 -13.53
C GLY A 101 7.51 13.83 -13.61
N GLY A 102 6.85 13.41 -12.53
CA GLY A 102 6.04 12.20 -12.50
C GLY A 102 4.73 12.33 -13.29
N ALA A 103 4.09 11.19 -13.53
CA ALA A 103 2.76 11.10 -14.11
C ALA A 103 1.91 10.13 -13.28
N ILE A 104 0.64 10.49 -13.04
CA ILE A 104 -0.33 9.63 -12.34
C ILE A 104 -0.91 8.57 -13.29
N VAL A 105 -0.93 8.88 -14.59
CA VAL A 105 -1.57 8.07 -15.62
C VAL A 105 -0.55 7.77 -16.71
N ASP A 106 -0.41 6.49 -17.07
CA ASP A 106 0.26 6.12 -18.32
C ASP A 106 -0.73 6.32 -19.47
N LEU A 107 -0.42 7.24 -20.39
CA LEU A 107 -1.28 7.57 -21.52
C LEU A 107 -1.57 6.36 -22.44
N ARG A 108 -0.75 5.31 -22.39
CA ARG A 108 -0.85 4.13 -23.26
C ARG A 108 -1.57 2.96 -22.59
N TYR A 109 -1.50 2.86 -21.26
CA TYR A 109 -2.13 1.81 -20.47
C TYR A 109 -2.89 2.42 -19.28
N HIS A 110 -4.12 2.87 -19.51
CA HIS A 110 -5.01 3.41 -18.48
C HIS A 110 -6.43 2.84 -18.57
N VAL A 111 -7.05 2.63 -17.41
CA VAL A 111 -8.39 2.06 -17.24
C VAL A 111 -9.15 2.87 -16.20
N ARG A 112 -9.99 3.81 -16.64
CA ARG A 112 -10.80 4.60 -15.70
C ARG A 112 -11.93 3.78 -15.10
N ILE A 113 -12.07 3.81 -13.79
CA ILE A 113 -13.20 3.24 -13.04
C ILE A 113 -14.05 4.42 -12.53
N PHE A 114 -15.30 4.52 -12.99
CA PHE A 114 -16.19 5.66 -12.69
C PHE A 114 -15.59 7.06 -13.00
N GLY A 115 -14.69 7.14 -13.97
CA GLY A 115 -14.03 8.40 -14.36
C GLY A 115 -12.81 8.78 -13.52
N ILE A 116 -12.50 8.01 -12.48
CA ILE A 116 -11.26 8.12 -11.70
C ILE A 116 -10.26 7.11 -12.25
N ASP A 117 -8.98 7.51 -12.32
CA ASP A 117 -7.90 6.65 -12.78
C ASP A 117 -7.66 5.48 -11.81
N GLU A 118 -7.40 4.30 -12.34
CA GLU A 118 -7.18 3.10 -11.52
C GLU A 118 -5.96 3.23 -10.61
N ASN A 119 -4.97 4.05 -10.98
CA ASN A 119 -3.75 4.25 -10.18
C ASN A 119 -4.03 5.10 -8.93
N VAL A 120 -5.18 5.80 -8.88
CA VAL A 120 -5.66 6.54 -7.70
C VAL A 120 -6.56 5.68 -6.81
N LEU A 121 -7.20 4.65 -7.38
CA LEU A 121 -8.11 3.75 -6.66
C LEU A 121 -7.45 2.45 -6.19
N GLY A 122 -6.31 2.09 -6.79
CA GLY A 122 -5.56 0.87 -6.52
C GLY A 122 -4.39 1.02 -5.55
N SER A 123 -4.15 2.26 -5.08
CA SER A 123 -3.16 2.63 -4.08
C SER A 123 -3.64 2.39 -2.65
#